data_AF-A0A8U0S2R1-F1
#
_entry.id   AF-A0A8U0S2R1-F1
#
_cell.length_a   1.000
_cell.length_b   1.000
_cell.length_c   1.000
_cell.angle_alpha   90.00
_cell.angle_beta   90.00
_cell.angle_gamma   90.00
#
_symmetry.space_group_name_H-M   'P 1'
#
loop_
_entity.id
_entity.type
_entity.pdbx_description
1 polymer ?
#
loop_
_entity_poly.entity_id
_entity_poly.type
_entity_poly.pdbx_seq_one_letter_code
_entity_poly.pdbx_strand_id
1 'polypeptide(L)' 'MWFQILPGINVMALCLFIPSKASEHIHRFTNGGKEKRLAHYSCQWSLMERDRRVSGVNRYHVSRGLENIDQGSIFPLDEK' A
#
# COMPACT_ATOMS: atom_id res chain seq x y z
N MET A 1 -24.10 -29.67 -27.47
CA MET A 1 -22.62 -29.60 -27.42
C MET A 1 -22.22 -29.03 -26.06
N TRP A 2 -21.27 -29.64 -25.36
CA TRP A 2 -20.85 -29.27 -24.00
C TRP A 2 -20.29 -27.83 -23.86
N PHE A 3 -19.82 -27.23 -24.95
CA PHE A 3 -19.25 -25.87 -24.96
C PHE A 3 -20.23 -24.73 -24.65
N GLN A 4 -21.54 -24.99 -24.62
CA GLN A 4 -22.54 -23.96 -24.33
C GLN A 4 -22.41 -23.33 -22.92
N ILE A 5 -21.71 -23.99 -21.99
CA ILE A 5 -21.44 -23.45 -20.64
C ILE A 5 -20.28 -22.44 -20.61
N LEU A 6 -19.38 -22.48 -21.60
CA LEU A 6 -18.17 -21.66 -21.61
C LEU A 6 -18.44 -20.14 -21.58
N PRO A 7 -19.43 -19.59 -22.30
CA PRO A 7 -19.74 -18.16 -22.20
C PRO A 7 -20.16 -17.74 -20.79
N GLY A 8 -20.95 -18.57 -20.10
CA GLY A 8 -21.37 -18.31 -18.72
C GLY A 8 -20.19 -18.31 -17.76
N ILE A 9 -19.29 -19.29 -17.88
CA ILE A 9 -18.06 -19.35 -17.07
C ILE A 9 -17.17 -18.13 -17.34
N ASN A 10 -17.05 -17.69 -18.60
CA ASN A 10 -16.22 -16.55 -18.96
C ASN A 10 -16.73 -15.24 -18.34
N VAL A 11 -18.06 -15.02 -18.36
CA VAL A 11 -18.67 -13.85 -17.70
C VAL A 11 -18.41 -13.89 -16.19
N MET A 12 -18.58 -15.04 -15.54
CA MET A 12 -18.30 -15.20 -14.11
C MET A 12 -16.82 -14.93 -13.78
N ALA A 13 -15.90 -15.48 -14.57
CA ALA A 13 -14.47 -15.26 -14.40
C ALA A 13 -14.09 -13.78 -14.53
N LEU A 14 -14.64 -13.09 -15.54
CA LEU A 14 -14.40 -11.66 -15.76
C LEU A 14 -14.93 -10.82 -14.57
N CYS A 15 -16.13 -11.12 -14.08
CA CYS A 15 -16.73 -10.44 -12.94
C CYS A 15 -15.91 -10.61 -11.64
N LEU A 16 -15.20 -11.73 -11.46
CA LEU A 16 -14.30 -11.93 -10.31
C LEU A 16 -12.92 -11.32 -10.53
N PHE A 17 -12.46 -11.28 -11.78
CA PHE A 17 -11.15 -10.74 -12.14
C PHE A 17 -11.09 -9.21 -12.01
N ILE A 18 -12.14 -8.51 -12.47
CA ILE A 18 -12.17 -7.03 -12.49
C ILE A 18 -11.95 -6.43 -11.09
N PRO A 19 -12.70 -6.81 -10.03
CA PRO A 19 -12.49 -6.26 -8.69
C PRO A 19 -11.08 -6.54 -8.14
N SER A 20 -10.54 -7.72 -8.45
CA SER A 20 -9.20 -8.12 -8.01
C SER A 20 -8.12 -7.22 -8.62
N LYS A 21 -8.19 -6.98 -9.92
CA LYS A 21 -7.26 -6.08 -10.62
C LYS A 21 -7.47 -4.61 -10.28
N ALA A 22 -8.71 -4.18 -10.12
CA ALA A 22 -9.01 -2.84 -9.65
C ALA A 22 -8.41 -2.58 -8.26
N SER A 23 -8.55 -3.53 -7.33
CA SER A 23 -7.98 -3.42 -5.98
C SER A 23 -6.44 -3.39 -5.99
N GLU A 24 -5.79 -4.26 -6.77
CA GLU A 24 -4.32 -4.24 -6.95
C GLU A 24 -3.84 -2.88 -7.46
N HIS A 25 -4.53 -2.32 -8.46
CA HIS A 25 -4.19 -1.02 -9.02
C HIS A 25 -4.40 0.12 -8.00
N ILE A 26 -5.54 0.14 -7.30
CA ILE A 26 -5.84 1.15 -6.27
C ILE A 26 -4.82 1.06 -5.13
N HIS A 27 -4.44 -0.14 -4.69
CA HIS A 27 -3.42 -0.32 -3.66
C HIS A 27 -2.08 0.25 -4.10
N ARG A 28 -1.62 -0.02 -5.33
CA ARG A 28 -0.37 0.58 -5.81
C ARG A 28 -0.48 2.10 -5.95
N PHE A 29 -1.59 2.61 -6.48
CA PHE A 29 -1.81 4.04 -6.65
C PHE A 29 -1.77 4.81 -5.32
N THR A 30 -2.45 4.28 -4.30
CA THR A 30 -2.56 4.94 -2.98
C THR A 30 -1.32 4.79 -2.10
N ASN A 31 -0.41 3.86 -2.43
CA ASN A 31 0.79 3.55 -1.62
C ASN A 31 2.11 3.84 -2.35
N GLY A 32 2.12 4.83 -3.24
CA GLY A 32 3.35 5.31 -3.90
C GLY A 32 3.94 4.29 -4.87
N GLY A 33 3.10 3.54 -5.57
CA GLY A 33 3.49 2.50 -6.53
C GLY A 33 3.85 1.16 -5.89
N LYS A 34 3.83 1.06 -4.56
CA LYS A 34 4.19 -0.14 -3.79
C LYS A 34 2.94 -0.90 -3.34
N GLU A 35 3.13 -2.12 -2.85
CA GLU A 35 2.06 -2.86 -2.19
C GLU A 35 1.62 -2.18 -0.89
N LYS A 36 0.33 -2.29 -0.58
CA LYS A 36 -0.22 -1.81 0.69
C LYS A 36 0.36 -2.63 1.84
N ARG A 37 0.91 -1.97 2.86
CA ARG A 37 1.40 -2.68 4.06
C ARG A 37 0.23 -3.32 4.82
N LEU A 38 0.44 -4.57 5.22
CA LEU A 38 -0.44 -5.31 6.12
C LEU A 38 0.17 -5.30 7.53
N ALA A 39 -0.61 -4.82 8.50
CA ALA A 39 -0.21 -4.75 9.90
C ALA A 39 -1.09 -5.68 10.74
N HIS A 40 -0.88 -6.99 10.59
CA HIS A 40 -1.60 -8.01 11.36
C HIS A 40 -1.17 -8.01 12.84
N TYR A 41 0.05 -7.59 13.12
CA TYR A 41 0.62 -7.56 14.47
C TYR A 41 0.89 -6.13 14.94
N SER A 42 0.84 -5.90 16.25
CA SER A 42 1.11 -4.60 16.87
C SER A 42 2.51 -4.06 16.52
N CYS A 43 3.51 -4.94 16.43
CA CYS A 43 4.86 -4.56 16.00
C CYS A 43 4.87 -3.96 14.59
N GLN A 44 4.14 -4.57 13.64
CA GLN A 44 4.03 -4.07 12.27
C GLN A 44 3.34 -2.71 12.23
N TRP A 45 2.30 -2.51 13.05
CA TRP A 45 1.64 -1.22 13.19
C TRP A 45 2.57 -0.15 13.75
N SER A 46 3.30 -0.45 14.83
CA SER A 46 4.28 0.47 15.43
C SER A 46 5.37 0.90 14.43
N LEU A 47 5.85 -0.02 13.59
CA LEU A 47 6.80 0.30 12.51
C LEU A 47 6.17 1.14 11.40
N MET A 48 4.92 0.88 11.01
CA MET A 48 4.22 1.69 10.02
C MET A 48 4.00 3.13 10.51
N GLU A 49 3.70 3.28 11.81
CA GLU A 49 3.52 4.56 12.47
C GLU A 49 4.83 5.32 12.67
N ARG A 50 5.94 4.60 12.87
CA ARG A 50 7.29 5.19 12.81
C ARG A 50 7.56 5.73 11.42
N ASP A 51 7.28 4.97 10.37
CA ASP A 51 7.53 5.42 8.99
C ASP A 51 6.65 6.62 8.62
N ARG A 52 5.39 6.67 9.10
CA ARG A 52 4.53 7.86 8.97
C ARG A 52 5.19 9.10 9.58
N ARG A 53 5.77 8.97 10.78
CA ARG A 53 6.45 10.07 11.50
C ARG A 53 7.75 10.49 10.80
N VAL A 54 8.61 9.55 10.46
CA VAL A 54 9.90 9.80 9.78
C VAL A 54 9.70 10.35 8.36
N SER A 55 8.56 10.07 7.72
CA SER A 55 8.27 10.60 6.38
C SER A 55 8.25 12.13 6.31
N GLY A 56 7.92 12.84 7.40
CA GLY A 56 7.76 14.30 7.43
C GLY A 56 6.54 14.84 6.67
N VAL A 57 5.80 14.00 5.95
CA VAL A 57 4.62 14.37 5.15
C VAL A 57 3.35 13.63 5.57
N ASN A 58 3.38 13.03 6.78
CA ASN A 58 2.27 12.26 7.33
C ASN A 58 1.80 11.10 6.40
N ARG A 59 2.72 10.45 5.68
CA ARG A 59 2.42 9.33 4.78
C ARG A 59 3.42 8.20 4.97
N TYR A 60 2.96 7.04 5.42
CA TYR A 60 3.84 5.91 5.74
C TYR A 60 4.54 5.27 4.53
N HIS A 61 4.01 5.41 3.31
CA HIS A 61 4.60 4.79 2.12
C HIS A 61 5.76 5.61 1.52
N VAL A 62 5.96 6.84 1.99
CA VAL A 62 7.09 7.70 1.61
C VAL A 62 8.31 7.28 2.41
N SER A 63 9.15 6.44 1.80
CA SER A 63 10.36 5.92 2.41
C SER A 63 11.46 6.98 2.45
N ARG A 64 12.22 7.00 3.55
CA ARG A 64 13.46 7.76 3.69
C ARG A 64 14.63 6.79 3.71
N GLY A 65 15.59 6.96 2.81
CA GLY A 65 16.82 6.17 2.75
C GLY A 65 17.97 6.83 3.51
N LEU A 66 19.19 6.47 3.14
CA LEU A 66 20.41 7.00 3.76
C LEU A 66 20.60 8.49 3.49
N GLU A 67 19.96 9.03 2.45
CA GLU A 67 19.97 10.46 2.13
C GLU A 67 19.43 11.36 3.26
N ASN A 68 18.71 10.77 4.22
CA ASN A 68 18.10 11.49 5.34
C ASN A 68 19.00 11.56 6.60
N ILE A 69 20.16 10.89 6.63
CA ILE A 69 21.02 10.80 7.84
C ILE A 69 21.82 12.09 8.07
N ASP A 70 22.45 12.61 7.02
CA ASP A 70 23.31 13.80 7.13
C ASP A 70 22.52 15.11 7.28
N GLN A 71 21.24 15.10 6.89
CA GLN A 71 20.35 16.26 7.03
C GLN A 71 19.92 16.54 8.48
N GLY A 72 20.40 15.75 9.45
CA GLY A 72 20.23 15.99 10.88
C GLY A 72 18.77 16.15 11.24
N SER A 73 18.03 15.04 11.36
CA SER A 73 16.68 14.99 11.95
C SER A 73 15.87 16.28 11.72
N ILE A 74 15.37 16.50 10.51
CA ILE A 74 14.26 17.42 10.27
C ILE A 74 12.99 16.80 10.87
N PHE A 75 13.05 16.48 12.15
CA PHE A 75 11.91 16.51 13.03
C PHE A 75 11.90 17.94 13.53
N PRO A 76 10.84 18.73 13.27
CA PRO A 76 10.46 19.68 14.29
C PRO A 76 10.31 18.84 15.55
N LEU A 77 11.19 19.04 16.53
CA LEU A 77 10.80 18.76 17.90
C LEU A 77 9.51 19.57 18.06
N ASP A 78 8.38 18.88 18.05
CA ASP A 78 7.11 19.45 18.44
C ASP A 78 7.33 19.88 19.90
N GLU A 79 7.68 21.15 20.05
CA GLU A 79 7.92 21.81 21.32
C GLU A 79 6.56 21.92 22.01
N LYS A 80 6.31 21.01 22.95
CA LYS A 80 5.29 21.19 23.99
C LYS A 80 5.62 20.38 25.24
#